data_AF-A0A6I9NU15-F1
#
_entry.id   AF-A0A6I9NU15-F1
#
_cell.length_a   1.000
_cell.length_b   1.000
_cell.length_c   1.000
_cell.angle_alpha   90.00
_cell.angle_beta   90.00
_cell.angle_gamma   90.00
#
_symmetry.space_group_name_H-M   'P 1'
#
loop_
_entity.id
_entity.type
_entity.pdbx_description
1 polymer ?
#
loop_
_entity_poly.entity_id
_entity_poly.type
_entity_poly.pdbx_seq_one_letter_code
_entity_poly.pdbx_strand_id
1 'polypeptide(L)'
;VLVPDRKLSEGLLETLALRPEFSLFRSYLIDYNLTEEIEQADEFTVFAPTDAAVTDYLTKMAATALDVNTTRYHVVLSERLLRTELQPGGFRASMLGESFQLRFSPREGELFVNEAQLDSSNLLSSNGVIHGVSAVMIINRNRCDDASFTRSPGSCVDCLFPQGKICPNATRPDLSMRTRKCMFTRMFEGERLLTIGCRATCLQENRVRRCCSGFFGPHCESCPGPAGQSCSSNGFCSDGASGAGNCSCNPGFRGTACETCSAGKYGVHCDQ
;
A
#
# COMPACT_ATOMS: atom_id res chain seq x y z
N VAL A 1 -13.14 -16.92 -43.81
CA VAL A 1 -12.43 -17.67 -42.75
C VAL A 1 -12.87 -17.06 -41.44
N LEU A 2 -13.65 -17.80 -40.64
CA LEU A 2 -13.96 -17.40 -39.28
C LEU A 2 -12.66 -17.48 -38.49
N VAL A 3 -12.16 -16.33 -38.05
CA VAL A 3 -11.08 -16.27 -37.06
C VAL A 3 -11.71 -16.70 -35.73
N PRO A 4 -11.21 -17.73 -35.04
CA PRO A 4 -11.77 -18.10 -33.75
C PRO A 4 -11.58 -16.94 -32.78
N ASP A 5 -12.68 -16.48 -32.19
CA ASP A 5 -12.72 -15.51 -31.10
C ASP A 5 -11.81 -15.97 -29.95
N ARG A 6 -11.07 -15.01 -29.39
CA ARG A 6 -10.35 -15.04 -28.10
C ARG A 6 -10.32 -16.41 -27.41
N LYS A 7 -9.14 -17.05 -27.32
CA LYS A 7 -8.88 -18.01 -26.23
C LYS A 7 -9.39 -17.36 -24.94
N LEU A 8 -10.42 -17.94 -24.31
CA LEU A 8 -10.75 -17.63 -22.93
C LEU A 8 -9.47 -17.89 -22.15
N SER A 9 -8.80 -16.82 -21.75
CA SER A 9 -7.65 -16.90 -20.85
C SER A 9 -8.13 -17.60 -19.58
N GLU A 10 -7.43 -18.67 -19.22
CA GLU A 10 -7.68 -19.47 -18.03
C GLU A 10 -7.69 -18.56 -16.78
N GLY A 11 -8.57 -18.87 -15.82
CA GLY A 11 -8.67 -18.18 -14.53
C GLY A 11 -7.41 -18.37 -13.68
N LEU A 12 -7.38 -17.68 -12.54
CA LEU A 12 -6.23 -17.62 -11.63
C LEU A 12 -5.82 -19.02 -11.16
N LEU A 13 -6.78 -19.80 -10.67
CA LEU A 13 -6.50 -21.14 -10.14
C LEU A 13 -6.13 -22.15 -11.22
N GLU A 14 -6.64 -21.97 -12.44
CA GLU A 14 -6.34 -22.82 -13.60
C GLU A 14 -4.92 -22.54 -14.09
N THR A 15 -4.56 -21.26 -14.22
CA THR A 15 -3.22 -20.82 -14.58
C THR A 15 -2.18 -21.31 -13.55
N LEU A 16 -2.49 -21.21 -12.26
CA LEU A 16 -1.63 -21.75 -11.19
C LEU A 16 -1.59 -23.29 -11.18
N ALA A 17 -2.66 -23.98 -11.56
CA ALA A 17 -2.69 -25.44 -11.61
C ALA A 17 -1.71 -26.02 -12.66
N LEU A 18 -1.40 -25.25 -13.71
CA LEU A 18 -0.41 -25.62 -14.72
C LEU A 18 1.05 -25.52 -14.23
N ARG A 19 1.26 -24.98 -13.02
CA ARG A 19 2.58 -24.66 -12.46
C ARG A 19 2.75 -25.32 -11.09
N PRO A 20 3.22 -26.58 -11.05
CA PRO A 20 3.30 -27.34 -9.81
C PRO A 20 4.19 -26.68 -8.76
N GLU A 21 5.13 -25.81 -9.16
CA GLU A 21 5.98 -25.04 -8.26
C GLU A 21 5.24 -24.00 -7.41
N PHE A 22 3.96 -23.71 -7.69
CA PHE A 22 3.13 -22.78 -6.93
C PHE A 22 1.99 -23.49 -6.17
N SER A 23 2.10 -24.80 -5.96
CA SER A 23 1.00 -25.62 -5.43
C SER A 23 0.55 -25.21 -4.02
N LEU A 24 1.50 -24.85 -3.14
CA LEU A 24 1.23 -24.38 -1.78
C LEU A 24 0.57 -23.01 -1.78
N PHE A 25 1.08 -22.07 -2.59
CA PHE A 25 0.47 -20.74 -2.66
C PHE A 25 -0.95 -20.80 -3.23
N ARG A 26 -1.16 -21.63 -4.26
CA ARG A 26 -2.49 -21.90 -4.81
C ARG A 26 -3.43 -22.49 -3.76
N SER A 27 -2.98 -23.41 -2.91
CA SER A 27 -3.84 -23.96 -1.85
C SER A 27 -4.26 -22.89 -0.85
N TYR A 28 -3.36 -21.97 -0.46
CA TYR A 28 -3.73 -20.87 0.44
C TYR A 28 -4.76 -19.90 -0.17
N LEU A 29 -4.71 -19.65 -1.48
CA LEU A 29 -5.75 -18.85 -2.15
C LEU A 29 -7.13 -19.50 -2.05
N ILE A 30 -7.19 -20.84 -2.16
CA ILE A 30 -8.41 -21.64 -2.03
C ILE A 30 -8.88 -21.66 -0.57
N ASP A 31 -7.99 -22.01 0.36
CA ASP A 31 -8.30 -22.17 1.79
C ASP A 31 -8.84 -20.86 2.41
N TYR A 32 -8.33 -19.72 1.94
CA TYR A 32 -8.77 -18.39 2.37
C TYR A 32 -9.87 -17.77 1.52
N ASN A 33 -10.40 -18.50 0.53
CA ASN A 33 -11.43 -18.05 -0.39
C ASN A 33 -11.11 -16.69 -1.05
N LEU A 34 -9.85 -16.47 -1.41
CA LEU A 34 -9.39 -15.19 -1.99
C LEU A 34 -9.61 -15.12 -3.50
N THR A 35 -9.73 -16.27 -4.17
CA THR A 35 -9.86 -16.33 -5.63
C THR A 35 -11.03 -15.50 -6.16
N GLU A 36 -12.21 -15.64 -5.54
CA GLU A 36 -13.41 -14.92 -5.99
C GLU A 36 -13.23 -13.40 -5.92
N GLU A 37 -12.69 -12.90 -4.81
CA GLU A 37 -12.42 -11.47 -4.62
C GLU A 37 -11.39 -10.94 -5.64
N ILE A 38 -10.36 -11.74 -5.95
CA ILE A 38 -9.30 -11.37 -6.90
C ILE A 38 -9.84 -11.35 -8.34
N GLU A 39 -10.62 -12.36 -8.73
CA GLU A 39 -11.14 -12.49 -10.09
C GLU A 39 -12.33 -11.56 -10.37
N GLN A 40 -13.03 -11.09 -9.34
CA GLN A 40 -14.06 -10.05 -9.45
C GLN A 40 -13.49 -8.64 -9.65
N ALA A 41 -12.19 -8.44 -9.38
CA ALA A 41 -11.54 -7.16 -9.66
C ALA A 41 -11.41 -6.93 -11.17
N ASP A 42 -11.44 -5.65 -11.58
CA ASP A 42 -11.29 -5.26 -12.99
C ASP A 42 -9.96 -5.78 -13.57
N GLU A 43 -8.87 -5.62 -12.81
CA GLU A 43 -7.55 -6.14 -13.11
C GLU A 43 -6.83 -6.55 -11.80
N PHE A 44 -5.89 -7.49 -11.91
CA PHE A 44 -5.09 -7.92 -10.76
C PHE A 44 -3.66 -8.32 -11.15
N THR A 45 -2.78 -8.26 -10.16
CA THR A 45 -1.43 -8.85 -10.24
C THR A 45 -1.16 -9.69 -9.01
N VAL A 46 -0.78 -10.95 -9.20
CA VAL A 46 -0.44 -11.89 -8.12
C VAL A 46 1.06 -12.19 -8.17
N PHE A 47 1.73 -12.05 -7.02
CA PHE A 47 3.14 -12.42 -6.85
C PHE A 47 3.21 -13.77 -6.13
N ALA A 48 3.28 -14.86 -6.90
CA ALA A 48 3.22 -16.22 -6.36
C ALA A 48 4.61 -16.70 -5.88
N PRO A 49 4.85 -16.89 -4.57
CA PRO A 49 6.06 -17.54 -4.10
C PRO A 49 6.08 -19.01 -4.50
N THR A 50 7.27 -19.51 -4.84
CA THR A 50 7.45 -20.96 -5.09
C THR A 50 7.26 -21.78 -3.81
N ASP A 51 6.93 -23.06 -3.95
CA ASP A 51 6.77 -23.97 -2.81
C ASP A 51 8.04 -24.06 -1.95
N ALA A 52 9.21 -23.93 -2.58
CA ALA A 52 10.50 -23.84 -1.89
C ALA A 52 10.60 -22.55 -1.05
N ALA A 53 10.20 -21.41 -1.61
CA ALA A 53 10.17 -20.12 -0.91
C ALA A 53 9.19 -20.13 0.27
N VAL A 54 8.02 -20.75 0.09
CA VAL A 54 7.03 -20.93 1.16
C VAL A 54 7.60 -21.80 2.28
N THR A 55 8.17 -22.95 1.95
CA THR A 55 8.73 -23.89 2.94
C THR A 55 9.88 -23.27 3.74
N ASP A 56 10.78 -22.55 3.07
CA ASP A 56 11.87 -21.82 3.74
C ASP A 56 11.32 -20.77 4.72
N TYR A 57 10.34 -19.97 4.27
CA TYR A 57 9.69 -18.98 5.12
C TYR A 57 9.03 -19.61 6.37
N LEU A 58 8.27 -20.69 6.19
CA LEU A 58 7.58 -21.38 7.29
C LEU A 58 8.57 -21.94 8.31
N THR A 59 9.68 -22.52 7.82
CA THR A 59 10.75 -23.03 8.68
C THR A 59 11.41 -21.91 9.48
N LYS A 60 11.74 -20.80 8.82
CA LYS A 60 12.39 -19.64 9.45
C LYS A 60 11.49 -18.96 10.49
N MET A 61 10.18 -18.90 10.23
CA MET A 61 9.20 -18.29 11.13
C MET A 61 8.64 -19.25 12.19
N ALA A 62 9.06 -20.53 12.17
CA ALA A 62 8.47 -21.59 12.98
C ALA A 62 6.93 -21.64 12.86
N ALA A 63 6.41 -21.42 11.65
CA ALA A 63 4.99 -21.39 11.32
C ALA A 63 4.58 -22.65 10.57
N THR A 64 3.32 -23.05 10.69
CA THR A 64 2.77 -24.24 10.01
C THR A 64 2.10 -23.92 8.68
N ALA A 65 1.69 -22.67 8.47
CA ALA A 65 1.04 -22.20 7.26
C ALA A 65 1.25 -20.68 7.08
N LEU A 66 1.14 -20.20 5.83
CA LEU A 66 1.03 -18.77 5.57
C LEU A 66 -0.32 -18.28 6.08
N ASP A 67 -0.38 -17.16 6.78
CA ASP A 67 -1.65 -16.57 7.19
C ASP A 67 -2.31 -15.79 6.04
N VAL A 68 -3.62 -15.54 6.18
CA VAL A 68 -4.43 -14.84 5.16
C VAL A 68 -3.88 -13.46 4.80
N ASN A 69 -3.31 -12.71 5.76
CA ASN A 69 -2.78 -11.39 5.46
C ASN A 69 -1.48 -11.47 4.69
N THR A 70 -0.64 -12.46 4.99
CA THR A 70 0.57 -12.72 4.19
C THR A 70 0.17 -13.08 2.76
N THR A 71 -0.83 -13.94 2.57
CA THR A 71 -1.35 -14.28 1.23
C THR A 71 -1.91 -13.05 0.50
N ARG A 72 -2.70 -12.21 1.17
CA ARG A 72 -3.22 -10.94 0.61
C ARG A 72 -2.11 -9.94 0.26
N TYR A 73 -1.02 -9.89 1.03
CA TYR A 73 0.10 -9.00 0.76
C TYR A 73 0.80 -9.29 -0.58
N HIS A 74 0.64 -10.51 -1.11
CA HIS A 74 1.16 -10.91 -2.41
C HIS A 74 0.26 -10.55 -3.59
N VAL A 75 -0.82 -9.82 -3.35
CA VAL A 75 -1.81 -9.46 -4.38
C VAL A 75 -1.90 -7.95 -4.50
N VAL A 76 -1.89 -7.45 -5.72
CA VAL A 76 -2.26 -6.07 -6.06
C VAL A 76 -3.58 -6.14 -6.82
N LEU A 77 -4.59 -5.45 -6.30
CA LEU A 77 -5.88 -5.28 -6.97
C LEU A 77 -5.87 -3.98 -7.77
N SER A 78 -6.65 -3.92 -8.85
CA SER A 78 -6.90 -2.76 -9.71
C SER A 78 -5.86 -2.49 -10.80
N GLU A 79 -4.77 -3.26 -10.88
CA GLU A 79 -3.74 -3.06 -11.90
C GLU A 79 -3.20 -4.40 -12.41
N ARG A 80 -3.16 -4.53 -13.74
CA ARG A 80 -2.45 -5.61 -14.43
C ARG A 80 -1.03 -5.17 -14.76
N LEU A 81 -0.08 -5.50 -13.89
CA LEU A 81 1.31 -5.05 -13.98
C LEU A 81 2.15 -6.07 -14.74
N LEU A 82 2.52 -5.78 -15.98
CA LEU A 82 3.52 -6.53 -16.73
C LEU A 82 4.94 -6.16 -16.27
N ARG A 83 5.91 -7.05 -16.51
CA ARG A 83 7.32 -6.81 -16.14
C ARG A 83 7.87 -5.46 -16.63
N THR A 84 7.47 -5.02 -17.83
CA THR A 84 7.87 -3.72 -18.41
C THR A 84 7.36 -2.52 -17.61
N GLU A 85 6.23 -2.65 -16.94
CA GLU A 85 5.62 -1.59 -16.12
C GLU A 85 6.24 -1.55 -14.71
N LEU A 86 6.82 -2.67 -14.28
CA LEU A 86 7.56 -2.78 -13.01
C LEU A 86 9.01 -2.29 -13.12
N GLN A 87 9.62 -2.33 -14.31
CA GLN A 87 10.99 -1.88 -14.58
C GLN A 87 11.31 -0.43 -14.19
N PRO A 88 10.47 0.59 -14.47
CA PRO A 88 10.73 1.96 -14.00
C PRO A 88 10.74 2.07 -12.46
N GLY A 89 10.46 0.98 -11.74
CA GLY A 89 10.29 0.95 -10.30
C GLY A 89 8.98 1.59 -9.88
N GLY A 90 8.70 1.58 -8.59
CA GLY A 90 7.55 2.29 -8.04
C GLY A 90 6.91 1.58 -6.86
N PHE A 91 5.74 2.06 -6.48
CA PHE A 91 5.00 1.57 -5.31
C PHE A 91 3.55 1.30 -5.67
N ARG A 92 2.99 0.21 -5.16
CA ARG A 92 1.57 -0.14 -5.32
C ARG A 92 0.99 -0.67 -4.03
N ALA A 93 -0.25 -0.31 -3.74
CA ALA A 93 -0.96 -0.88 -2.60
C ALA A 93 -1.20 -2.38 -2.85
N SER A 94 -0.89 -3.19 -1.84
CA SER A 94 -1.35 -4.57 -1.81
C SER A 94 -2.85 -4.64 -1.49
N MET A 95 -3.42 -5.84 -1.57
CA MET A 95 -4.78 -6.14 -1.16
C MET A 95 -5.04 -5.89 0.34
N LEU A 96 -4.00 -5.73 1.17
CA LEU A 96 -4.14 -5.26 2.55
C LEU A 96 -4.49 -3.76 2.65
N GLY A 97 -4.41 -3.03 1.54
CA GLY A 97 -4.80 -1.64 1.40
C GLY A 97 -3.62 -0.67 1.38
N GLU A 98 -3.97 0.62 1.30
CA GLU A 98 -3.06 1.75 1.08
C GLU A 98 -1.92 1.91 2.10
N SER A 99 -2.06 1.30 3.28
CA SER A 99 -1.03 1.33 4.33
C SER A 99 0.14 0.36 4.06
N PHE A 100 -0.06 -0.57 3.13
CA PHE A 100 0.80 -1.73 2.88
C PHE A 100 1.21 -1.74 1.40
N GLN A 101 2.18 -0.89 1.05
CA GLN A 101 2.65 -0.78 -0.33
C GLN A 101 3.81 -1.74 -0.60
N LEU A 102 3.77 -2.36 -1.78
CA LEU A 102 4.88 -3.11 -2.37
C LEU A 102 5.79 -2.16 -3.13
N ARG A 103 7.10 -2.33 -2.99
CA ARG A 103 8.13 -1.58 -3.73
C ARG A 103 8.68 -2.41 -4.87
N PHE A 104 8.67 -1.86 -6.08
CA PHE A 104 9.31 -2.44 -7.25
C PHE A 104 10.65 -1.74 -7.47
N SER A 105 11.73 -2.50 -7.47
CA SER A 105 13.07 -1.95 -7.67
C SER A 105 13.92 -2.83 -8.58
N PRO A 106 14.45 -2.30 -9.69
CA PRO A 106 15.48 -2.99 -10.45
C PRO A 106 16.81 -2.96 -9.69
N ARG A 107 17.50 -4.10 -9.59
CA ARG A 107 18.85 -4.23 -9.02
C ARG A 107 19.68 -5.12 -9.95
N GLU A 108 20.78 -4.59 -10.48
CA GLU A 108 21.74 -5.36 -11.30
C GLU A 108 21.12 -6.12 -12.51
N GLY A 109 20.08 -5.56 -13.13
CA GLY A 109 19.37 -6.18 -14.26
C GLY A 109 18.25 -7.13 -13.88
N GLU A 110 18.12 -7.43 -12.59
CA GLU A 110 17.02 -8.21 -12.00
C GLU A 110 15.96 -7.28 -11.39
N LEU A 111 14.73 -7.77 -11.27
CA LEU A 111 13.62 -7.00 -10.71
C LEU A 111 13.20 -7.60 -9.38
N PHE A 112 12.97 -6.74 -8.39
CA PHE A 112 12.58 -7.13 -7.05
C PHE A 112 11.24 -6.50 -6.67
N VAL A 113 10.42 -7.26 -5.96
CA VAL A 113 9.25 -6.79 -5.22
C VAL A 113 9.59 -6.86 -3.74
N ASN A 114 9.70 -5.71 -3.10
CA ASN A 114 10.36 -5.54 -1.82
C ASN A 114 11.79 -6.12 -1.86
N GLU A 115 12.01 -7.25 -1.20
CA GLU A 115 13.28 -7.99 -1.19
C GLU A 115 13.18 -9.35 -1.92
N ALA A 116 12.01 -9.70 -2.47
CA ALA A 116 11.83 -10.93 -3.23
C ALA A 116 12.14 -10.69 -4.71
N GLN A 117 13.00 -11.52 -5.29
CA GLN A 117 13.34 -11.45 -6.71
C GLN A 117 12.17 -11.96 -7.54
N LEU A 118 11.81 -11.24 -8.60
CA LEU A 118 10.79 -11.64 -9.56
C LEU A 118 11.37 -12.68 -10.54
N ASP A 119 10.65 -13.77 -10.75
CA ASP A 119 10.96 -14.69 -11.84
C ASP A 119 10.71 -14.01 -13.21
N SER A 120 11.47 -14.44 -14.20
CA SER A 120 11.42 -13.94 -15.57
C SER A 120 10.13 -14.28 -16.32
N SER A 121 9.33 -15.23 -15.83
CA SER A 121 8.13 -15.72 -16.51
C SER A 121 6.85 -14.95 -16.11
N ASN A 122 6.25 -14.24 -17.07
CA ASN A 122 4.91 -13.65 -16.90
C ASN A 122 3.85 -14.72 -17.21
N LEU A 123 2.96 -15.02 -16.26
CA LEU A 123 1.82 -15.90 -16.53
C LEU A 123 0.59 -15.04 -16.70
N LEU A 124 0.02 -15.06 -17.90
CA LEU A 124 -1.23 -14.36 -18.18
C LEU A 124 -2.39 -15.22 -17.67
N SER A 125 -3.29 -14.62 -16.91
CA SER A 125 -4.50 -15.24 -16.39
C SER A 125 -5.66 -14.27 -16.59
N SER A 126 -6.82 -14.71 -17.07
CA SER A 126 -8.04 -13.89 -17.23
C SER A 126 -7.79 -12.37 -17.47
N ASN A 127 -8.06 -11.56 -16.45
CA ASN A 127 -7.89 -10.10 -16.42
C ASN A 127 -6.63 -9.65 -15.67
N GLY A 128 -5.72 -10.56 -15.36
CA GLY A 128 -4.53 -10.29 -14.55
C GLY A 128 -3.23 -10.95 -15.04
N VAL A 129 -2.22 -10.83 -14.20
CA VAL A 129 -0.89 -11.42 -14.41
C VAL A 129 -0.41 -12.05 -13.10
N ILE A 130 0.24 -13.20 -13.22
CA ILE A 130 0.93 -13.84 -12.11
C ILE A 130 2.42 -13.80 -12.39
N HIS A 131 3.18 -13.34 -11.42
CA HIS A 131 4.63 -13.38 -11.42
C HIS A 131 5.14 -14.31 -10.33
N GLY A 132 6.07 -15.18 -10.65
CA GLY A 132 6.78 -15.96 -9.63
C GLY A 132 7.67 -15.05 -8.78
N VAL A 133 7.80 -15.32 -7.48
CA VAL A 133 8.78 -14.65 -6.61
C VAL A 133 9.63 -15.65 -5.83
N SER A 134 10.89 -15.27 -5.58
CA SER A 134 11.88 -16.14 -4.93
C SER A 134 11.73 -16.27 -3.41
N ALA A 135 10.91 -15.43 -2.78
CA ALA A 135 10.70 -15.40 -1.34
C ALA A 135 9.27 -14.97 -1.00
N VAL A 136 8.77 -15.42 0.15
CA VAL A 136 7.53 -14.89 0.74
C VAL A 136 7.81 -13.46 1.24
N MET A 137 7.02 -12.50 0.76
CA MET A 137 7.13 -11.10 1.15
C MET A 137 6.68 -10.87 2.59
N ILE A 138 7.54 -10.24 3.38
CA ILE A 138 7.22 -9.83 4.76
C ILE A 138 6.29 -8.63 4.73
N ILE A 139 5.17 -8.72 5.44
CA ILE A 139 4.19 -7.63 5.53
C ILE A 139 4.86 -6.41 6.18
N ASN A 140 4.95 -5.33 5.42
CA ASN A 140 5.46 -4.05 5.91
C ASN A 140 4.35 -3.01 5.85
N ARG A 141 3.96 -2.50 7.02
CA ARG A 141 3.11 -1.30 7.11
C ARG A 141 4.01 -0.07 6.96
N ASN A 142 4.25 0.36 5.72
CA ASN A 142 5.16 1.46 5.43
C ASN A 142 4.49 2.84 5.46
N ARG A 143 3.17 2.91 5.26
CA ARG A 143 2.41 4.17 5.22
C ARG A 143 1.56 4.32 6.48
N CYS A 144 1.75 5.43 7.20
CA CYS A 144 1.07 5.79 8.44
C CYS A 144 0.31 7.11 8.27
N ASP A 145 -0.32 7.29 7.11
CA ASP A 145 -1.03 8.51 6.77
C ASP A 145 -2.06 8.89 7.83
N ASP A 146 -2.16 10.20 8.06
CA ASP A 146 -3.05 10.76 9.07
C ASP A 146 -4.19 11.53 8.39
N ALA A 147 -5.39 11.45 8.95
CA ALA A 147 -6.51 12.23 8.48
C ALA A 147 -6.46 13.61 9.15
N SER A 148 -6.18 14.65 8.35
CA SER A 148 -6.33 16.03 8.81
C SER A 148 -7.63 16.62 8.29
N PHE A 149 -8.26 17.49 9.07
CA PHE A 149 -9.51 18.12 8.66
C PHE A 149 -9.32 19.64 8.58
N THR A 150 -9.58 20.20 7.41
CA THR A 150 -9.68 21.65 7.24
C THR A 150 -11.14 22.08 7.35
N ARG A 151 -11.37 23.20 8.01
CA ARG A 151 -12.70 23.76 8.25
C ARG A 151 -12.94 24.95 7.35
N SER A 152 -14.09 24.97 6.69
CA SER A 152 -14.53 26.09 5.87
C SER A 152 -16.01 26.40 6.12
N PRO A 153 -16.47 27.64 5.89
CA PRO A 153 -17.88 27.96 5.96
C PRO A 153 -18.62 27.37 4.75
N GLY A 154 -19.73 26.68 5.00
CA GLY A 154 -20.63 26.21 3.96
C GLY A 154 -21.49 27.31 3.35
N SER A 155 -22.28 26.94 2.34
CA SER A 155 -23.26 27.81 1.71
C SER A 155 -24.36 28.21 2.69
N CYS A 156 -24.86 29.44 2.56
CA CYS A 156 -26.04 29.87 3.31
C CYS A 156 -27.31 29.33 2.63
N VAL A 157 -28.08 28.51 3.35
CA VAL A 157 -29.28 27.84 2.84
C VAL A 157 -30.46 28.03 3.78
N ASP A 158 -31.65 27.67 3.33
CA ASP A 158 -32.82 27.54 4.19
C ASP A 158 -32.58 26.43 5.23
N CYS A 159 -32.83 26.72 6.52
CA CYS A 159 -32.58 25.78 7.60
C CYS A 159 -33.59 24.65 7.71
N LEU A 160 -34.82 24.90 7.27
CA LEU A 160 -35.93 23.98 7.40
C LEU A 160 -36.06 23.15 6.12
N PHE A 161 -35.82 23.78 4.96
CA PHE A 161 -36.00 23.16 3.64
C PHE A 161 -34.85 23.50 2.69
N PRO A 162 -33.62 23.00 2.93
CA PRO A 162 -32.46 23.33 2.11
C PRO A 162 -32.61 22.81 0.68
N GLN A 163 -32.74 23.72 -0.31
CA GLN A 163 -32.72 23.41 -1.74
C GLN A 163 -31.29 23.27 -2.28
N GLY A 164 -30.47 22.43 -1.64
CA GLY A 164 -29.07 22.22 -2.01
C GLY A 164 -28.21 21.67 -0.88
N LYS A 165 -26.96 21.32 -1.19
CA LYS A 165 -26.00 20.86 -0.18
C LYS A 165 -25.46 22.05 0.62
N ILE A 166 -25.63 22.01 1.94
CA ILE A 166 -25.08 23.03 2.87
C ILE A 166 -23.54 23.08 2.81
N CYS A 167 -22.90 21.94 2.51
CA CYS A 167 -21.47 21.82 2.28
C CYS A 167 -21.21 21.49 0.80
N PRO A 168 -20.49 22.36 0.07
CA PRO A 168 -20.15 22.14 -1.34
C PRO A 168 -19.04 21.09 -1.50
N ASN A 169 -18.86 20.60 -2.74
CA ASN A 169 -17.84 19.58 -3.09
C ASN A 169 -18.00 18.27 -2.27
N ALA A 170 -16.93 17.50 -2.14
CA ALA A 170 -16.86 16.29 -1.30
C ALA A 170 -16.66 16.63 0.21
N THR A 171 -17.09 17.81 0.67
CA THR A 171 -16.99 18.20 2.08
C THR A 171 -18.26 17.83 2.84
N ARG A 172 -18.13 17.53 4.13
CA ARG A 172 -19.25 17.10 4.99
C ARG A 172 -19.47 18.08 6.15
N PRO A 173 -20.70 18.21 6.68
CA PRO A 173 -20.94 19.04 7.85
C PRO A 173 -20.14 18.56 9.07
N ASP A 174 -19.52 19.49 9.80
CA ASP A 174 -18.95 19.25 11.12
C ASP A 174 -20.09 19.13 12.15
N LEU A 175 -20.49 17.90 12.47
CA LEU A 175 -21.59 17.64 13.40
C LEU A 175 -21.28 18.08 14.85
N SER A 176 -20.01 18.35 15.18
CA SER A 176 -19.63 18.88 16.49
C SER A 176 -19.91 20.38 16.64
N MET A 177 -20.15 21.08 15.52
CA MET A 177 -20.37 22.51 15.47
C MET A 177 -21.84 22.84 15.18
N ARG A 178 -22.39 23.83 15.89
CA ARG A 178 -23.73 24.35 15.58
C ARG A 178 -23.71 25.13 14.26
N THR A 179 -24.81 25.03 13.52
CA THR A 179 -25.05 25.87 12.35
C THR A 179 -25.14 27.34 12.76
N ARG A 180 -24.59 28.23 11.95
CA ARG A 180 -24.60 29.67 12.19
C ARG A 180 -25.66 30.34 11.31
N LYS A 181 -26.35 31.33 11.87
CA LYS A 181 -27.26 32.19 11.10
C LYS A 181 -26.48 32.95 10.03
N CYS A 182 -27.10 33.11 8.88
CA CYS A 182 -26.59 33.90 7.76
C CYS A 182 -27.76 34.45 6.95
N MET A 183 -27.50 35.41 6.06
CA MET A 183 -28.53 35.93 5.16
C MET A 183 -28.39 35.25 3.79
N PHE A 184 -29.51 34.79 3.24
CA PHE A 184 -29.58 34.28 1.87
C PHE A 184 -30.77 34.88 1.14
N THR A 185 -30.69 34.87 -0.18
CA THR A 185 -31.75 35.37 -1.07
C THR A 185 -32.58 34.19 -1.55
N ARG A 186 -33.89 34.23 -1.31
CA ARG A 186 -34.85 33.27 -1.89
C ARG A 186 -35.78 33.97 -2.86
N MET A 187 -36.23 33.26 -3.89
CA MET A 187 -37.27 33.74 -4.80
C MET A 187 -38.63 33.40 -4.18
N PHE A 188 -39.50 34.39 -4.06
CA PHE A 188 -40.88 34.22 -3.59
C PHE A 188 -41.80 35.07 -4.46
N GLU A 189 -42.78 34.45 -5.15
CA GLU A 189 -43.71 35.13 -6.07
C GLU A 189 -43.06 36.05 -7.12
N GLY A 190 -41.84 35.70 -7.58
CA GLY A 190 -41.09 36.49 -8.56
C GLY A 190 -40.21 37.59 -7.96
N GLU A 191 -40.31 37.86 -6.66
CA GLU A 191 -39.46 38.80 -5.94
C GLU A 191 -38.27 38.11 -5.23
N ARG A 192 -37.15 38.84 -5.11
CA ARG A 192 -35.97 38.40 -4.36
C ARG A 192 -36.06 38.86 -2.91
N LEU A 193 -36.35 37.93 -1.99
CA LEU A 193 -36.47 38.22 -0.57
C LEU A 193 -35.19 37.84 0.18
N LEU A 194 -34.63 38.79 0.94
CA LEU A 194 -33.51 38.53 1.85
C LEU A 194 -34.07 37.90 3.14
N THR A 195 -33.68 36.66 3.43
CA THR A 195 -34.21 35.88 4.58
C THR A 195 -33.07 35.35 5.44
N ILE A 196 -33.34 35.11 6.72
CA ILE A 196 -32.39 34.46 7.63
C ILE A 196 -32.36 32.96 7.30
N GLY A 197 -31.19 32.46 6.90
CA GLY A 197 -30.88 31.06 6.72
C GLY A 197 -29.79 30.59 7.69
N CYS A 198 -29.20 29.45 7.39
CA CYS A 198 -28.07 28.92 8.11
C CYS A 198 -27.02 28.33 7.19
N ARG A 199 -25.79 28.31 7.72
CA ARG A 199 -24.64 27.65 7.13
C ARG A 199 -23.98 26.75 8.17
N ALA A 200 -23.49 25.61 7.70
CA ALA A 200 -22.69 24.70 8.50
C ALA A 200 -21.21 25.12 8.44
N THR A 201 -20.43 24.61 9.40
CA THR A 201 -18.98 24.48 9.22
C THR A 201 -18.76 23.17 8.47
N CYS A 202 -18.03 23.20 7.38
CA CYS A 202 -17.77 22.05 6.54
C CYS A 202 -16.35 21.53 6.77
N LEU A 203 -16.22 20.21 6.89
CA LEU A 203 -14.98 19.49 7.01
C LEU A 203 -14.56 18.96 5.65
N GLN A 204 -13.36 19.35 5.25
CA GLN A 204 -12.64 18.70 4.17
C GLN A 204 -11.56 17.83 4.79
N GLU A 205 -11.65 16.52 4.54
CA GLU A 205 -10.64 15.56 4.93
C GLU A 205 -9.47 15.62 3.95
N ASN A 206 -8.28 15.89 4.49
CA ASN A 206 -7.02 15.95 3.78
C ASN A 206 -6.10 14.88 4.34
N ARG A 207 -5.67 13.97 3.48
CA ARG A 207 -4.76 12.88 3.85
C ARG A 207 -3.33 13.42 3.96
N VAL A 208 -2.81 13.51 5.17
CA VAL A 208 -1.42 13.91 5.41
C VAL A 208 -0.54 12.70 5.17
N ARG A 209 0.33 12.79 4.16
CA ARG A 209 1.24 11.71 3.83
C ARG A 209 2.28 11.54 4.94
N ARG A 210 2.30 10.36 5.57
CA ARG A 210 3.30 9.99 6.58
C ARG A 210 3.83 8.60 6.35
N CYS A 211 5.11 8.43 6.66
CA CYS A 211 5.74 7.12 6.76
C CYS A 211 5.59 6.59 8.18
N CYS A 212 5.46 5.28 8.29
CA CYS A 212 5.61 4.62 9.58
C CYS A 212 7.06 4.71 10.06
N SER A 213 7.28 4.52 11.36
CA SER A 213 8.62 4.49 11.96
C SER A 213 9.52 3.49 11.24
N GLY A 214 10.76 3.88 10.94
CA GLY A 214 11.69 3.04 10.19
C GLY A 214 11.48 3.05 8.67
N PHE A 215 10.65 3.96 8.16
CA PHE A 215 10.48 4.20 6.73
C PHE A 215 10.66 5.68 6.39
N PHE A 216 11.24 5.98 5.23
CA PHE A 216 11.65 7.33 4.85
C PHE A 216 11.27 7.72 3.42
N GLY A 217 11.32 9.02 3.13
CA GLY A 217 11.11 9.57 1.80
C GLY A 217 9.65 9.63 1.35
N PRO A 218 9.37 10.17 0.15
CA PRO A 218 8.01 10.41 -0.33
C PRO A 218 7.19 9.13 -0.53
N HIS A 219 7.86 7.98 -0.65
CA HIS A 219 7.26 6.67 -0.86
C HIS A 219 7.42 5.71 0.32
N CYS A 220 8.01 6.15 1.42
CA CYS A 220 8.19 5.36 2.64
C CYS A 220 8.96 4.06 2.40
N GLU A 221 10.19 4.21 1.94
CA GLU A 221 11.16 3.13 1.78
C GLU A 221 11.72 2.71 3.13
N SER A 222 12.04 1.42 3.29
CA SER A 222 12.60 0.91 4.54
C SER A 222 13.96 1.53 4.82
N CYS A 223 14.18 1.96 6.06
CA CYS A 223 15.50 2.39 6.52
C CYS A 223 16.53 1.26 6.36
N PRO A 224 17.82 1.58 6.12
CA PRO A 224 18.88 0.58 6.00
C PRO A 224 18.95 -0.33 7.23
N GLY A 225 19.17 -1.62 7.01
CA GLY A 225 19.32 -2.63 8.07
C GLY A 225 18.39 -3.84 7.87
N PRO A 226 18.48 -4.84 8.75
CA PRO A 226 17.59 -5.99 8.74
C PRO A 226 16.12 -5.58 8.94
N ALA A 227 15.18 -6.40 8.47
CA ALA A 227 13.76 -6.14 8.63
C ALA A 227 13.40 -5.92 10.13
N GLY A 228 12.76 -4.79 10.42
CA GLY A 228 12.41 -4.38 11.78
C GLY A 228 13.57 -3.82 12.63
N GLN A 229 14.80 -3.78 12.11
CA GLN A 229 15.99 -3.28 12.80
C GLN A 229 16.63 -2.14 11.99
N SER A 230 15.99 -0.97 12.01
CA SER A 230 16.52 0.23 11.37
C SER A 230 17.91 0.56 11.91
N CYS A 231 18.86 0.82 11.01
CA CYS A 231 20.27 1.03 11.29
C CYS A 231 20.87 -0.07 12.18
N SER A 232 20.48 -1.32 11.93
CA SER A 232 20.90 -2.52 12.70
C SER A 232 20.70 -2.39 14.21
N SER A 233 19.76 -1.53 14.64
CA SER A 233 19.56 -1.12 16.03
C SER A 233 20.79 -0.45 16.70
N ASN A 234 21.79 -0.05 15.90
CA ASN A 234 23.05 0.56 16.31
C ASN A 234 23.16 2.04 15.89
N GLY A 235 22.02 2.67 15.59
CA GLY A 235 21.96 4.07 15.19
C GLY A 235 20.52 4.54 14.99
N PHE A 236 20.38 5.78 14.54
CA PHE A 236 19.10 6.43 14.26
C PHE A 236 18.95 6.70 12.76
N CYS A 237 17.81 6.31 12.18
CA CYS A 237 17.50 6.60 10.80
C CYS A 237 16.85 7.99 10.66
N SER A 238 17.23 8.74 9.63
CA SER A 238 16.47 9.91 9.17
C SER A 238 15.18 9.45 8.48
N ASP A 239 14.17 9.08 9.29
CA ASP A 239 12.89 8.54 8.84
C ASP A 239 11.82 9.63 8.63
N GLY A 240 10.63 9.21 8.19
CA GLY A 240 9.51 10.09 7.86
C GLY A 240 9.45 10.53 6.39
N ALA A 241 8.35 11.17 6.00
CA ALA A 241 8.06 11.49 4.59
C ALA A 241 9.09 12.46 3.95
N SER A 242 9.76 13.28 4.75
CA SER A 242 10.86 14.16 4.35
C SER A 242 12.24 13.63 4.73
N GLY A 243 12.30 12.44 5.34
CA GLY A 243 13.55 11.80 5.76
C GLY A 243 14.37 11.33 4.56
N ALA A 244 15.69 11.37 4.71
CA ALA A 244 16.64 10.96 3.67
C ALA A 244 17.07 9.48 3.79
N GLY A 245 16.70 8.81 4.89
CA GLY A 245 17.03 7.40 5.12
C GLY A 245 18.47 7.12 5.53
N ASN A 246 19.30 8.15 5.71
CA ASN A 246 20.65 7.96 6.22
C ASN A 246 20.62 7.50 7.69
N CYS A 247 21.58 6.65 8.05
CA CYS A 247 21.78 6.20 9.43
C CYS A 247 22.85 7.06 10.11
N SER A 248 22.50 7.59 11.28
CA SER A 248 23.44 8.20 12.21
C SER A 248 23.87 7.16 13.24
N CYS A 249 25.08 6.62 13.09
CA CYS A 249 25.55 5.50 13.91
C CYS A 249 25.99 5.90 15.31
N ASN A 250 25.74 5.01 16.27
CA ASN A 250 26.22 5.13 17.64
C ASN A 250 27.75 5.02 17.69
N PRO A 251 28.42 5.57 18.73
CA PRO A 251 29.88 5.52 18.85
C PRO A 251 30.43 4.09 18.76
N GLY A 252 31.38 3.87 17.86
CA GLY A 252 31.98 2.56 17.62
C GLY A 252 31.39 1.80 16.44
N PHE A 253 30.21 2.18 15.93
CA PHE A 253 29.60 1.57 14.75
C PHE A 253 29.82 2.44 13.50
N ARG A 254 29.85 1.78 12.34
CA ARG A 254 29.99 2.37 10.99
C ARG A 254 29.25 1.49 9.98
N GLY A 255 29.04 2.00 8.78
CA GLY A 255 28.33 1.34 7.69
C GLY A 255 27.12 2.17 7.28
N THR A 256 26.44 1.78 6.20
CA THR A 256 25.21 2.47 5.76
C THR A 256 24.02 2.15 6.67
N ALA A 257 24.09 1.02 7.37
CA ALA A 257 23.11 0.54 8.33
C ALA A 257 23.72 0.32 9.72
N CYS A 258 24.87 0.93 10.03
CA CYS A 258 25.58 0.76 11.32
C CYS A 258 25.87 -0.71 11.68
N GLU A 259 26.18 -1.49 10.65
CA GLU A 259 26.32 -2.95 10.70
C GLU A 259 27.75 -3.43 11.00
N THR A 260 28.74 -2.52 10.95
CA THR A 260 30.17 -2.86 11.16
C THR A 260 30.79 -2.04 12.28
N CYS A 261 31.85 -2.56 12.91
CA CYS A 261 32.64 -1.80 13.87
C CYS A 261 33.58 -0.80 13.18
N SER A 262 33.81 0.32 13.85
CA SER A 262 34.86 1.27 13.49
C SER A 262 36.25 0.63 13.61
N ALA A 263 37.23 1.19 12.89
CA ALA A 263 38.58 0.65 12.88
C ALA A 263 39.15 0.54 14.30
N GLY A 264 39.70 -0.63 14.62
CA GLY A 264 40.29 -0.94 15.92
C GLY A 264 39.28 -1.35 17.01
N LYS A 265 37.98 -1.41 16.70
CA LYS A 265 36.95 -1.91 17.61
C LYS A 265 36.38 -3.25 17.15
N TYR A 266 35.97 -4.09 18.09
CA TYR A 266 35.38 -5.39 17.84
C TYR A 266 34.38 -5.78 18.94
N GLY A 267 33.80 -6.97 18.81
CA GLY A 267 32.71 -7.44 19.68
C GLY A 267 31.33 -6.99 19.20
N VAL A 268 30.29 -7.59 19.78
CA VAL A 268 28.88 -7.37 19.37
C VAL A 268 28.39 -5.94 19.60
N HIS A 269 29.05 -5.20 20.50
CA HIS A 269 28.76 -3.80 20.81
C HIS A 269 29.83 -2.83 20.31
N CYS A 270 30.83 -3.31 19.57
CA CYS A 270 31.95 -2.51 19.07
C CYS A 270 32.58 -1.62 20.16
N ASP A 271 32.83 -2.21 21.32
CA ASP A 271 33.33 -1.55 22.54
C ASP A 271 34.64 -2.15 23.08
N GLN A 272 35.14 -3.22 22.44
CA GLN A 272 36.43 -3.86 22.72
C GLN A 272 37.47 -3.41 21.69
#